data_AF-B1NP01-F1
#
_entry.id   AF-B1NP01-F1
#
_cell.length_a   1.000
_cell.length_b   1.000
_cell.length_c   1.000
_cell.angle_alpha   90.00
_cell.angle_beta   90.00
_cell.angle_gamma   90.00
#
_symmetry.space_group_name_H-M   'P 1'
#
loop_
_entity.id
_entity.type
_entity.pdbx_description
1 polymer ?
#
loop_
_entity_poly.entity_id
_entity_poly.type
_entity_poly.pdbx_seq_one_letter_code
_entity_poly.pdbx_strand_id
1 'polypeptide(L)'
;YFQFVQQWPPTNCRVRIKRPCSKPRPLQYFTIHGLWPSNFSNPTKPSNCAGSQFDARNLAPQMRTKLKISWPDVESGNDTKFWEGEWNKHGKCSKDRLNQMQYFERSHDMWMSHNITEILKNASIVPHPTQTWTYSDIVAPIKTATKRTPLLRCKWDKNTQLLHEVV
;
A
#
# COMPACT_ATOMS: atom_id res chain seq x y z
N TYR A 1 -5.06 -13.36 -9.43
CA TYR A 1 -5.70 -12.68 -8.27
C TYR A 1 -5.00 -11.34 -8.08
N PHE A 2 -5.31 -10.59 -7.02
CA PHE A 2 -4.61 -9.34 -6.69
C PHE A 2 -3.95 -9.45 -5.31
N GLN A 3 -2.78 -8.84 -5.17
CA GLN A 3 -2.20 -8.45 -3.89
C GLN A 3 -2.55 -6.99 -3.65
N PHE A 4 -3.17 -6.69 -2.50
CA PHE A 4 -3.50 -5.32 -2.14
C PHE A 4 -2.57 -4.88 -1.03
N VAL A 5 -1.59 -4.06 -1.37
CA VAL A 5 -0.48 -3.71 -0.50
C VAL A 5 -0.75 -2.36 0.14
N GLN A 6 -0.82 -2.36 1.46
CA GLN A 6 -0.85 -1.16 2.27
C GLN A 6 0.51 -0.96 2.93
N GLN A 7 0.97 0.28 3.02
CA GLN A 7 2.26 0.66 3.58
C GLN A 7 2.10 1.52 4.82
N TRP A 8 3.06 1.38 5.75
CA TRP A 8 3.18 2.21 6.94
C TRP A 8 4.20 3.34 6.70
N PRO A 9 3.74 4.60 6.51
CA PRO A 9 4.60 5.71 6.10
C PRO A 9 5.81 5.97 7.04
N PRO A 10 5.66 5.95 8.38
CA PRO A 10 6.78 6.21 9.29
C PRO A 10 7.93 5.22 9.15
N THR A 11 7.64 3.93 8.98
CA THR A 11 8.70 2.92 8.78
C THR A 11 9.38 3.13 7.44
N ASN A 12 8.61 3.36 6.35
CA ASN A 12 9.18 3.50 5.01
C ASN A 12 10.20 4.63 4.91
N CYS A 13 9.98 5.75 5.60
CA CYS A 13 10.98 6.81 5.64
C CYS A 13 12.16 6.53 6.58
N ARG A 14 11.91 5.93 7.75
CA ARG A 14 12.96 5.65 8.74
C ARG A 14 14.03 4.68 8.23
N VAL A 15 13.64 3.62 7.55
CA VAL A 15 14.55 2.53 7.12
C VAL A 15 15.27 2.82 5.78
N ARG A 16 15.01 3.97 5.16
CA ARG A 16 15.54 4.33 3.84
C ARG A 16 16.86 5.07 3.93
N ILE A 17 17.95 4.31 4.07
CA ILE A 17 19.31 4.89 4.19
C ILE A 17 19.86 5.37 2.83
N LYS A 18 19.77 4.56 1.78
CA LYS A 18 20.37 4.87 0.46
C LYS A 18 19.63 5.96 -0.33
N ARG A 19 18.33 6.12 -0.07
CA ARG A 19 17.45 7.11 -0.72
C ARG A 19 16.48 7.65 0.33
N PRO A 20 16.94 8.57 1.19
CA PRO A 20 16.10 9.17 2.21
C PRO A 20 14.84 9.78 1.60
N CYS A 21 13.75 9.77 2.36
CA CYS A 21 12.55 10.50 1.97
C CYS A 21 12.90 11.99 1.82
N SER A 22 12.62 12.56 0.66
CA SER A 22 12.89 13.97 0.39
C SER A 22 11.76 14.87 0.88
N LYS A 23 10.53 14.35 0.98
CA LYS A 23 9.37 15.05 1.53
C LYS A 23 8.52 14.09 2.37
N PRO A 24 9.02 13.66 3.55
CA PRO A 24 8.27 12.75 4.41
C PRO A 24 6.96 13.41 4.86
N ARG A 25 5.87 12.65 4.76
CA ARG A 25 4.56 13.08 5.28
C ARG A 25 4.33 12.42 6.65
N PRO A 26 3.97 13.18 7.71
CA PRO A 26 3.77 12.63 9.05
C PRO A 26 2.41 11.91 9.18
N LEU A 27 2.15 10.96 8.27
CA LEU A 27 0.92 10.19 8.25
C LEU A 27 1.02 9.03 9.24
N GLN A 28 0.07 8.95 10.17
CA GLN A 28 0.00 7.93 11.21
C GLN A 28 -1.10 6.89 10.91
N TYR A 29 -1.27 6.57 9.63
CA TYR A 29 -2.21 5.55 9.15
C TYR A 29 -1.62 4.81 7.95
N PHE A 30 -2.09 3.58 7.72
CA PHE A 30 -1.72 2.79 6.55
C PHE A 30 -2.29 3.43 5.29
N THR A 31 -1.45 3.61 4.28
CA THR A 31 -1.85 4.09 2.95
C THR A 31 -1.67 2.99 1.92
N ILE A 32 -2.28 3.13 0.75
CA ILE A 32 -2.06 2.21 -0.36
C ILE A 32 -0.61 2.37 -0.85
N HIS A 33 0.08 1.25 -1.03
CA HIS A 33 1.27 1.15 -1.88
C HIS A 33 0.83 0.77 -3.29
N GLY A 34 0.07 -0.33 -3.43
CA GLY A 34 -0.54 -0.65 -4.70
C GLY A 34 -1.44 -1.88 -4.75
N LEU A 35 -2.10 -2.02 -5.90
CA LEU A 35 -2.96 -3.14 -6.22
C LEU A 35 -2.30 -3.95 -7.34
N TRP A 36 -1.67 -5.06 -7.00
CA TRP A 36 -0.80 -5.77 -7.92
C TRP A 36 -1.49 -7.04 -8.43
N PRO A 37 -1.83 -7.11 -9.73
CA PRO A 37 -2.16 -8.39 -10.34
C PRO A 37 -1.04 -9.39 -10.08
N SER A 38 -1.39 -10.57 -9.57
CA SER A 38 -0.42 -11.56 -9.13
C SER A 38 -0.85 -12.98 -9.52
N ASN A 39 0.14 -13.86 -9.69
CA ASN A 39 -0.03 -15.29 -9.85
C ASN A 39 0.65 -16.05 -8.70
N PHE A 40 0.15 -17.25 -8.40
CA PHE A 40 0.58 -18.01 -7.20
C PHE A 40 2.04 -18.46 -7.29
N SER A 41 2.57 -18.51 -8.52
CA SER A 41 3.92 -18.98 -8.82
C SER A 41 4.99 -17.91 -8.65
N ASN A 42 4.64 -16.61 -8.74
CA ASN A 42 5.58 -15.51 -8.63
C ASN A 42 4.89 -14.23 -8.12
N PRO A 43 5.24 -13.74 -6.92
CA PRO A 43 4.59 -12.57 -6.32
C PRO A 43 4.86 -11.26 -7.11
N THR A 44 5.89 -11.21 -7.94
CA THR A 44 6.26 -10.04 -8.75
C THR A 44 5.67 -10.03 -10.16
N LYS A 45 4.93 -11.09 -10.53
CA LYS A 45 4.32 -11.23 -11.84
C LYS A 45 2.80 -11.45 -11.75
N PRO A 46 2.03 -10.90 -12.71
CA PRO A 46 2.48 -10.11 -13.86
C PRO A 46 2.87 -8.66 -13.50
N SER A 47 3.87 -8.13 -14.23
CA SER A 47 4.35 -6.74 -14.11
C SER A 47 4.90 -6.25 -15.45
N ASN A 48 4.82 -4.93 -15.69
CA ASN A 48 5.23 -4.25 -16.91
C ASN A 48 4.51 -4.76 -18.18
N CYS A 49 3.21 -5.05 -18.08
CA CYS A 49 2.42 -5.53 -19.22
C CYS A 49 2.21 -4.45 -20.29
N ALA A 50 2.03 -4.87 -21.54
CA ALA A 50 1.70 -3.96 -22.64
C ALA A 50 0.32 -3.30 -22.45
N GLY A 51 0.18 -2.03 -22.81
CA GLY A 51 -1.07 -1.27 -22.70
C GLY A 51 -0.84 0.23 -22.63
N SER A 52 -1.94 0.99 -22.57
CA SER A 52 -1.91 2.44 -22.46
C SER A 52 -1.19 2.90 -21.19
N GLN A 53 -0.25 3.83 -21.34
CA GLN A 53 0.42 4.45 -20.21
C GLN A 53 -0.57 5.25 -19.37
N PHE A 54 -0.15 5.57 -18.15
CA PHE A 54 -0.92 6.43 -17.25
C PHE A 54 -1.20 7.75 -17.93
N ASP A 55 -2.46 8.15 -17.92
CA ASP A 55 -2.87 9.49 -18.31
C ASP A 55 -3.69 10.09 -17.19
N ALA A 56 -3.18 11.16 -16.57
CA ALA A 56 -3.87 11.82 -15.48
C ALA A 56 -5.29 12.25 -15.89
N ARG A 57 -5.53 12.60 -17.17
CA ARG A 57 -6.86 12.99 -17.69
C ARG A 57 -7.91 11.89 -17.54
N ASN A 58 -7.49 10.62 -17.46
CA ASN A 58 -8.36 9.47 -17.20
C ASN A 58 -8.74 9.33 -15.71
N LEU A 59 -8.26 10.21 -14.84
CA LEU A 59 -8.69 10.30 -13.44
C LEU A 59 -9.52 11.56 -13.22
N ALA A 60 -10.78 11.35 -12.86
CA ALA A 60 -11.68 12.42 -12.49
C ALA A 60 -11.14 13.22 -11.29
N PRO A 61 -11.36 14.55 -11.23
CA PRO A 61 -10.81 15.40 -10.17
C PRO A 61 -11.12 14.90 -8.74
N GLN A 62 -12.34 14.43 -8.50
CA GLN A 62 -12.77 13.86 -7.22
C GLN A 62 -11.99 12.60 -6.84
N MET A 63 -11.62 11.78 -7.83
CA MET A 63 -10.82 10.58 -7.58
C MET A 63 -9.41 10.96 -7.16
N ARG A 64 -8.81 11.98 -7.80
CA ARG A 64 -7.48 12.47 -7.41
C ARG A 64 -7.46 12.97 -5.96
N THR A 65 -8.51 13.66 -5.52
CA THR A 65 -8.63 14.10 -4.12
C THR A 65 -8.69 12.93 -3.15
N LYS A 66 -9.51 11.90 -3.46
CA LYS A 66 -9.56 10.66 -2.68
C LYS A 66 -8.19 9.94 -2.64
N LEU A 67 -7.49 9.84 -3.77
CA LEU A 67 -6.17 9.21 -3.84
C LEU A 67 -5.08 9.98 -3.08
N LYS A 68 -5.17 11.31 -2.97
CA LYS A 68 -4.23 12.08 -2.11
C LYS A 68 -4.32 11.68 -0.63
N ILE A 69 -5.45 11.12 -0.20
CA ILE A 69 -5.68 10.63 1.16
C ILE A 69 -5.30 9.15 1.24
N SER A 70 -5.88 8.31 0.39
CA SER A 70 -5.71 6.86 0.50
C SER A 70 -4.40 6.35 -0.09
N TRP A 71 -3.82 7.03 -1.09
CA TRP A 71 -2.65 6.59 -1.86
C TRP A 71 -1.59 7.70 -2.08
N PRO A 72 -1.16 8.46 -1.05
CA PRO A 72 -0.11 9.44 -1.22
C PRO A 72 1.25 8.80 -1.50
N ASP A 73 2.12 9.55 -2.19
CA ASP A 73 3.55 9.30 -2.19
C ASP A 73 4.13 9.75 -0.85
N VAL A 74 4.54 8.76 -0.05
CA VAL A 74 5.07 8.97 1.30
C VAL A 74 6.57 9.26 1.31
N GLU A 75 7.24 9.15 0.16
CA GLU A 75 8.69 9.24 0.04
C GLU A 75 9.15 10.58 -0.54
N SER A 76 8.65 10.92 -1.73
CA SER A 76 9.03 12.15 -2.44
C SER A 76 7.94 13.22 -2.45
N GLY A 77 6.74 12.87 -2.00
CA GLY A 77 5.56 13.73 -1.96
C GLY A 77 4.94 14.01 -3.32
N ASN A 78 5.36 13.32 -4.39
CA ASN A 78 4.82 13.48 -5.74
C ASN A 78 3.80 12.36 -6.04
N ASP A 79 2.58 12.57 -5.56
CA ASP A 79 1.50 11.59 -5.63
C ASP A 79 1.22 11.13 -7.08
N THR A 80 1.12 12.07 -8.03
CA THR A 80 0.85 11.74 -9.44
C THR A 80 1.92 10.85 -10.05
N LYS A 81 3.20 11.13 -9.78
CA LYS A 81 4.32 10.32 -10.27
C LYS A 81 4.30 8.91 -9.66
N PHE A 82 3.89 8.81 -8.41
CA PHE A 82 3.74 7.51 -7.76
C PHE A 82 2.59 6.70 -8.36
N TRP A 83 1.43 7.32 -8.57
CA TRP A 83 0.28 6.69 -9.26
C TRP A 83 0.63 6.25 -10.68
N GLU A 84 1.36 7.09 -11.41
CA GLU A 84 1.88 6.77 -12.74
C GLU A 84 2.75 5.50 -12.71
N GLY A 85 3.71 5.43 -11.79
CA GLY A 85 4.57 4.27 -11.62
C GLY A 85 3.79 2.99 -11.33
N GLU A 86 2.83 3.05 -10.41
CA GLU A 86 2.01 1.90 -10.02
C GLU A 86 1.08 1.44 -11.15
N TRP A 87 0.45 2.36 -11.89
CA TRP A 87 -0.33 1.99 -13.07
C TRP A 87 0.55 1.38 -14.16
N ASN A 88 1.66 2.03 -14.50
CA ASN A 88 2.53 1.61 -15.60
C ASN A 88 3.23 0.27 -15.32
N LYS A 89 3.49 -0.04 -14.05
CA LYS A 89 4.13 -1.30 -13.66
C LYS A 89 3.13 -2.41 -13.36
N HIS A 90 2.01 -2.10 -12.71
CA HIS A 90 1.07 -3.09 -12.19
C HIS A 90 -0.33 -2.97 -12.79
N GLY A 91 -0.92 -1.77 -12.79
CA GLY A 91 -2.30 -1.57 -13.23
C GLY A 91 -2.61 -2.04 -14.65
N LYS A 92 -1.71 -1.78 -15.61
CA LYS A 92 -1.85 -2.24 -17.02
C LYS A 92 -2.00 -3.76 -17.16
N CYS A 93 -1.50 -4.54 -16.20
CA CYS A 93 -1.66 -6.00 -16.20
C CYS A 93 -3.09 -6.46 -15.84
N SER A 94 -3.98 -5.53 -15.49
CA SER A 94 -5.41 -5.78 -15.26
C SER A 94 -6.32 -5.08 -16.26
N LYS A 95 -5.77 -4.48 -17.33
CA LYS A 95 -6.52 -3.62 -18.27
C LYS A 95 -7.73 -4.28 -18.92
N ASP A 96 -7.71 -5.61 -19.09
CA ASP A 96 -8.81 -6.37 -19.70
C ASP A 96 -10.02 -6.50 -18.74
N ARG A 97 -9.87 -6.11 -17.47
CA ARG A 97 -10.91 -6.14 -16.44
C ARG A 97 -11.15 -4.79 -15.77
N LEU A 98 -10.09 -4.00 -15.60
CA LEU A 98 -10.12 -2.70 -14.94
C LEU A 98 -9.38 -1.70 -15.82
N ASN A 99 -10.11 -0.71 -16.34
CA ASN A 99 -9.47 0.46 -16.93
C ASN A 99 -8.77 1.30 -15.84
N GLN A 100 -8.01 2.34 -16.23
CA GLN A 100 -7.25 3.14 -15.27
C GLN A 100 -8.13 3.71 -14.14
N MET A 101 -9.28 4.29 -14.48
CA MET A 101 -10.21 4.86 -13.49
C MET A 101 -10.70 3.78 -12.51
N GLN A 102 -11.17 2.65 -13.03
CA GLN A 102 -11.67 1.52 -12.23
C GLN A 102 -10.59 0.89 -11.34
N TYR A 103 -9.34 0.84 -11.81
CA TYR A 103 -8.21 0.34 -11.02
C TYR A 103 -7.98 1.19 -9.77
N PHE A 104 -7.99 2.51 -9.92
CA PHE A 104 -7.79 3.43 -8.79
C PHE A 104 -9.02 3.49 -7.87
N GLU A 105 -10.23 3.46 -8.45
CA GLU A 105 -11.49 3.39 -7.67
C GLU A 105 -11.54 2.12 -6.81
N ARG A 106 -11.30 0.95 -7.42
CA ARG A 106 -11.27 -0.33 -6.72
C ARG A 106 -10.23 -0.33 -5.59
N SER A 107 -9.06 0.25 -5.84
CA SER A 107 -8.00 0.33 -4.82
C SER A 107 -8.41 1.21 -3.64
N HIS A 108 -9.07 2.34 -3.90
CA HIS A 108 -9.61 3.21 -2.86
C HIS A 108 -10.71 2.52 -2.05
N ASP A 109 -11.64 1.83 -2.71
CA ASP A 109 -12.72 1.10 -2.04
C ASP A 109 -12.19 -0.04 -1.15
N MET A 110 -11.15 -0.73 -1.62
CA MET A 110 -10.45 -1.76 -0.82
C MET A 110 -9.76 -1.15 0.41
N TRP A 111 -9.14 0.02 0.28
CA TRP A 111 -8.54 0.73 1.42
C TRP A 111 -9.57 1.12 2.47
N MET A 112 -10.72 1.66 2.04
CA MET A 112 -11.84 1.98 2.93
C MET A 112 -12.40 0.74 3.64
N SER A 113 -12.55 -0.36 2.91
CA SER A 113 -13.15 -1.60 3.43
C SER A 113 -12.21 -2.41 4.32
N HIS A 114 -10.90 -2.24 4.15
CA HIS A 114 -9.86 -3.01 4.85
C HIS A 114 -8.85 -2.08 5.52
N ASN A 115 -9.37 -1.14 6.31
CA ASN A 115 -8.57 -0.16 7.04
C ASN A 115 -7.73 -0.83 8.14
N ILE A 116 -6.46 -1.14 7.82
CA ILE A 116 -5.54 -1.84 8.73
C ILE A 116 -5.26 -1.02 9.99
N THR A 117 -5.24 0.32 9.89
CA THR A 117 -5.04 1.19 11.05
C THR A 117 -6.12 0.99 12.09
N GLU A 118 -7.39 1.05 11.68
CA GLU A 118 -8.51 0.86 12.61
C GLU A 118 -8.59 -0.58 13.14
N ILE A 119 -8.30 -1.58 12.30
CA ILE A 119 -8.26 -2.99 12.74
C ILE A 119 -7.23 -3.20 13.85
N LEU A 120 -6.01 -2.70 13.67
CA LEU A 120 -4.94 -2.85 14.67
C LEU A 120 -5.23 -2.02 15.92
N LYS A 121 -5.72 -0.79 15.76
CA LYS A 121 -6.10 0.07 16.89
C LYS A 121 -7.20 -0.56 17.75
N ASN A 122 -8.20 -1.20 17.16
CA ASN A 122 -9.25 -1.93 17.88
C ASN A 122 -8.73 -3.16 18.63
N ALA A 123 -7.57 -3.69 18.23
CA ALA A 123 -6.85 -4.74 18.95
C ALA A 123 -5.81 -4.19 19.94
N SER A 124 -5.84 -2.88 20.24
CA SER A 124 -4.86 -2.17 21.08
C SER A 124 -3.42 -2.23 20.55
N ILE A 125 -3.25 -2.45 19.25
CA ILE A 125 -1.96 -2.43 18.56
C ILE A 125 -1.80 -1.05 17.91
N VAL A 126 -1.05 -0.19 18.58
CA VAL A 126 -0.76 1.18 18.15
C VAL A 126 0.75 1.42 18.16
N PRO A 127 1.31 2.29 17.30
CA PRO A 127 2.74 2.56 17.27
C PRO A 127 3.29 2.92 18.67
N HIS A 128 4.37 2.28 19.07
CA HIS A 128 4.96 2.46 20.40
C HIS A 128 6.50 2.39 20.34
N PRO A 129 7.23 3.17 21.15
CA PRO A 129 8.70 3.24 21.09
C PRO A 129 9.42 1.96 21.57
N THR A 130 8.85 1.23 22.53
CA THR A 130 9.51 0.07 23.17
C THR A 130 8.72 -1.24 23.10
N GLN A 131 7.40 -1.19 23.28
CA GLN A 131 6.50 -2.32 23.07
C GLN A 131 6.70 -2.95 21.69
N THR A 132 6.82 -4.28 21.68
CA THR A 132 6.88 -5.10 20.48
C THR A 132 5.63 -5.95 20.37
N TRP A 133 5.35 -6.39 19.13
CA TRP A 133 4.29 -7.35 18.84
C TRP A 133 4.89 -8.53 18.12
N THR A 134 4.42 -9.72 18.46
CA THR A 134 4.74 -10.92 17.70
C THR A 134 4.04 -10.90 16.34
N TYR A 135 4.48 -11.77 15.44
CA TYR A 135 3.82 -11.93 14.15
C TYR A 135 2.32 -12.28 14.30
N SER A 136 1.99 -13.18 15.24
CA SER A 136 0.61 -13.60 15.50
C SER A 136 -0.26 -12.47 16.03
N ASP A 137 0.29 -11.58 16.86
CA ASP A 137 -0.47 -10.45 17.43
C ASP A 137 -0.98 -9.53 16.32
N ILE A 138 -0.18 -9.30 15.28
CA ILE A 138 -0.56 -8.46 14.14
C ILE A 138 -1.46 -9.22 13.16
N VAL A 139 -1.16 -10.49 12.85
CA VAL A 139 -1.91 -11.28 11.87
C VAL A 139 -3.33 -11.63 12.34
N ALA A 140 -3.51 -11.98 13.61
CA ALA A 140 -4.79 -12.45 14.13
C ALA A 140 -5.96 -11.44 13.96
N PRO A 141 -5.85 -10.16 14.36
CA PRO A 141 -6.94 -9.20 14.19
C PRO A 141 -7.21 -8.89 12.72
N ILE A 142 -6.17 -8.79 11.88
CA ILE A 142 -6.33 -8.57 10.44
C ILE A 142 -7.05 -9.75 9.78
N LYS A 143 -6.66 -10.99 10.12
CA LYS A 143 -7.33 -12.20 9.63
C LYS A 143 -8.78 -12.28 10.08
N THR A 144 -9.07 -11.90 11.32
CA THR A 144 -10.43 -11.90 11.88
C THR A 144 -11.33 -10.90 11.15
N ALA A 145 -10.82 -9.70 10.86
CA ALA A 145 -11.56 -8.64 10.18
C ALA A 145 -11.75 -8.92 8.68
N THR A 146 -10.69 -9.38 7.99
CA THR A 146 -10.69 -9.55 6.53
C THR A 146 -11.08 -10.94 6.06
N LYS A 147 -11.17 -11.91 6.98
CA LYS A 147 -11.34 -13.35 6.71
C LYS A 147 -10.24 -13.95 5.82
N ARG A 148 -9.09 -13.28 5.72
CA ARG A 148 -7.93 -13.69 4.92
C ARG A 148 -6.66 -13.55 5.74
N THR A 149 -5.73 -14.49 5.61
CA THR A 149 -4.42 -14.37 6.27
C THR A 149 -3.59 -13.34 5.52
N PRO A 150 -3.23 -12.19 6.12
CA PRO A 150 -2.34 -11.23 5.49
C PRO A 150 -0.91 -11.73 5.43
N LEU A 151 -0.12 -11.16 4.52
CA LEU A 151 1.34 -11.25 4.56
C LEU A 151 1.91 -9.96 5.15
N LEU A 152 2.76 -10.08 6.16
CA LEU A 152 3.48 -8.95 6.74
C LEU A 152 4.85 -8.81 6.09
N ARG A 153 5.22 -7.59 5.72
CA ARG A 153 6.58 -7.28 5.23
C ARG A 153 7.24 -6.32 6.20
N CYS A 154 8.38 -6.76 6.71
CA CYS A 154 9.17 -6.02 7.69
C CYS A 154 10.51 -5.60 7.09
N LYS A 155 11.07 -4.52 7.62
CA LYS A 155 12.44 -4.07 7.32
C LYS A 155 13.22 -3.93 8.62
N TRP A 156 14.51 -4.24 8.53
CA TRP A 156 15.42 -4.06 9.65
C TRP A 156 15.78 -2.59 9.82
N ASP A 157 15.65 -2.10 11.05
CA ASP A 157 16.31 -0.90 11.54
C ASP A 157 17.26 -1.32 12.67
N LYS A 158 18.56 -1.38 12.34
CA LYS A 158 19.60 -1.94 13.21
C LYS A 158 19.21 -3.36 13.64
N ASN A 159 18.91 -3.56 14.93
CA ASN A 159 18.58 -4.86 15.53
C ASN A 159 17.07 -5.07 15.73
N THR A 160 16.22 -4.18 15.20
CA THR A 160 14.75 -4.25 15.35
C THR A 160 14.11 -4.40 13.98
N GLN A 161 13.11 -5.28 13.87
CA GLN A 161 12.25 -5.32 12.68
C GLN A 161 11.07 -4.37 12.84
N LEU A 162 10.86 -3.54 11.83
CA LEU A 162 9.72 -2.64 11.75
C LEU A 162 8.79 -3.11 10.63
N LEU A 163 7.50 -3.23 10.95
CA LEU A 163 6.46 -3.46 9.95
C LEU A 163 6.42 -2.26 9.00
N HIS A 164 6.50 -2.51 7.70
CA HIS A 164 6.41 -1.45 6.70
C HIS A 164 5.28 -1.68 5.70
N GLU A 165 4.83 -2.92 5.48
CA GLU A 165 3.71 -3.24 4.60
C GLU A 165 2.88 -4.42 5.11
N VAL A 166 1.58 -4.38 4.79
CA VAL A 166 0.60 -5.47 4.96
C VAL A 166 0.00 -5.75 3.59
N VAL A 167 -0.05 -7.03 3.19
CA VAL A 167 -0.55 -7.51 1.89
C VAL A 167 -1.70 -8.48 2.06
#